data_AF-A0A527ZKX6-F1
#
_entry.id   AF-A0A527ZKX6-F1
#
_cell.length_a   1.000
_cell.length_b   1.000
_cell.length_c   1.000
_cell.angle_alpha   90.00
_cell.angle_beta   90.00
_cell.angle_gamma   90.00
#
_symmetry.space_group_name_H-M   'P 1'
#
loop_
_entity.id
_entity.type
_entity.pdbx_description
1 polymer ?
#
loop_
_entity_poly.entity_id
_entity_poly.type
_entity_poly.pdbx_seq_one_letter_code
_entity_poly.pdbx_strand_id
1 'polypeptide(L)'
;KTMGDDGKNLRAYFVTVDPERDTPEIMNAYISNFSDRILGITGDPDKVRAMAKSFGIYSKKVDTGNGDYTMDHTASVLLLNGRGDFAGTIAYGESPDAAIAKLKRLAAG
;
A
#
# COMPACT_ATOMS: atom_id res chain seq x y z
N LYS A 1 2.71 2.35 -16.54
CA LYS A 1 2.80 2.56 -18.01
C LYS A 1 3.37 3.95 -18.33
N THR A 2 2.87 5.02 -17.70
CA THR A 2 3.37 6.40 -17.87
C THR A 2 4.85 6.61 -17.51
N MET A 3 5.38 5.85 -16.55
CA MET A 3 6.79 5.93 -16.12
C MET A 3 7.80 5.35 -17.11
N GLY A 4 7.37 4.69 -18.20
CA GLY A 4 8.31 4.06 -19.14
C GLY A 4 9.29 3.08 -18.45
N ASP A 5 10.56 3.18 -18.81
CA ASP A 5 11.64 2.33 -18.28
C ASP A 5 11.96 2.60 -16.81
N ASP A 6 11.87 3.85 -16.35
CA ASP A 6 12.04 4.22 -14.93
C ASP A 6 11.07 3.43 -14.03
N GLY A 7 9.89 3.14 -14.58
CA GLY A 7 8.87 2.38 -13.90
C GLY A 7 9.23 0.91 -13.68
N LYS A 8 10.20 0.32 -14.41
CA LYS A 8 10.52 -1.12 -14.33
C LYS A 8 11.20 -1.50 -13.01
N ASN A 9 11.95 -0.58 -12.42
CA ASN A 9 12.68 -0.81 -11.18
C ASN A 9 11.81 -0.56 -9.93
N LEU A 10 10.64 0.05 -10.10
CA LEU A 10 9.69 0.28 -9.01
C LEU A 10 8.88 -0.99 -8.72
N ARG A 11 8.85 -1.34 -7.43
CA ARG A 11 8.01 -2.41 -6.89
C ARG A 11 6.85 -1.79 -6.12
N ALA A 12 5.64 -2.32 -6.34
CA ALA A 12 4.44 -1.88 -5.65
C ALA A 12 3.94 -3.01 -4.74
N TYR A 13 3.70 -2.68 -3.49
CA TYR A 13 3.19 -3.61 -2.48
C TYR A 13 1.87 -3.07 -1.94
N PHE A 14 0.86 -3.93 -1.88
CA PHE A 14 -0.43 -3.63 -1.28
C PHE A 14 -0.57 -4.47 -0.02
N VAL A 15 -0.47 -3.85 1.16
CA VAL A 15 -0.48 -4.56 2.43
C VAL A 15 -1.82 -4.36 3.13
N THR A 16 -2.44 -5.45 3.58
CA THR A 16 -3.70 -5.36 4.32
C THR A 16 -3.51 -4.69 5.69
N VAL A 17 -4.57 -4.02 6.14
CA VAL A 17 -4.75 -3.56 7.53
C VAL A 17 -5.79 -4.40 8.29
N ASP A 18 -6.35 -5.42 7.65
CA ASP A 18 -7.40 -6.33 8.13
C ASP A 18 -7.07 -7.81 7.86
N PRO A 19 -5.96 -8.31 8.43
CA PRO A 19 -5.46 -9.67 8.18
C PRO A 19 -6.41 -10.78 8.66
N GLU A 20 -7.42 -10.46 9.47
CA GLU A 20 -8.47 -11.40 9.89
C GLU A 20 -9.42 -11.78 8.75
N ARG A 21 -9.65 -10.88 7.79
CA ARG A 21 -10.52 -11.11 6.62
C ARG A 21 -9.74 -11.32 5.34
N ASP A 22 -8.60 -10.66 5.20
CA ASP A 22 -7.86 -10.60 3.93
C ASP A 22 -6.91 -11.79 3.77
N THR A 23 -7.42 -12.92 3.30
CA THR A 23 -6.58 -14.09 2.97
C THR A 23 -5.74 -13.85 1.71
N PRO A 24 -4.67 -14.63 1.45
CA PRO A 24 -3.88 -14.52 0.22
C PRO A 24 -4.73 -14.62 -1.06
N GLU A 25 -5.75 -15.47 -1.07
CA GLU A 25 -6.65 -15.67 -2.19
C GLU A 25 -7.51 -14.42 -2.45
N ILE A 26 -8.09 -13.83 -1.39
CA ILE A 26 -8.88 -12.61 -1.46
C ILE A 26 -8.01 -11.43 -1.93
N MET A 27 -6.83 -11.28 -1.34
CA MET A 27 -5.87 -10.25 -1.70
C MET A 27 -5.46 -10.37 -3.17
N ASN A 28 -5.14 -11.58 -3.63
CA ASN A 28 -4.75 -11.82 -5.02
C ASN A 28 -5.90 -11.54 -6.00
N ALA A 29 -7.13 -11.95 -5.67
CA ALA A 29 -8.31 -11.65 -6.47
C ALA A 29 -8.55 -10.14 -6.55
N TYR A 30 -8.39 -9.42 -5.44
CA TYR A 30 -8.58 -7.97 -5.38
C TYR A 30 -7.56 -7.22 -6.26
N ILE A 31 -6.25 -7.44 -6.02
CA ILE A 31 -5.18 -6.69 -6.72
C ILE A 31 -5.10 -7.00 -8.22
N SER A 32 -5.49 -8.21 -8.64
CA SER A 32 -5.49 -8.62 -10.05
C SER A 32 -6.43 -7.78 -10.92
N ASN A 33 -7.44 -7.13 -10.33
CA ASN A 33 -8.32 -6.20 -11.05
C ASN A 33 -7.62 -4.86 -11.38
N PHE A 34 -6.49 -4.53 -10.74
CA PHE A 34 -5.80 -3.26 -10.90
C PHE A 34 -4.52 -3.40 -11.72
N SER A 35 -3.63 -4.32 -11.33
CA SER A 35 -2.38 -4.58 -12.02
C SER A 35 -1.72 -5.87 -11.55
N ASP A 36 -1.14 -6.58 -12.49
CA ASP A 36 -0.19 -7.69 -12.30
C ASP A 36 1.16 -7.29 -11.66
N ARG A 37 1.42 -5.99 -11.50
CA ARG A 37 2.67 -5.44 -10.95
C ARG A 37 2.62 -5.17 -9.45
N ILE A 38 1.45 -5.36 -8.83
CA ILE A 38 1.24 -5.13 -7.40
C ILE A 38 1.33 -6.47 -6.69
N LEU A 39 2.18 -6.56 -5.66
CA LEU A 39 2.22 -7.72 -4.78
C LEU A 39 1.36 -7.48 -3.54
N GLY A 40 0.35 -8.32 -3.33
CA GLY A 40 -0.45 -8.32 -2.11
C GLY A 40 0.32 -8.94 -0.94
N ILE A 41 0.25 -8.32 0.23
CA ILE A 41 0.87 -8.81 1.48
C ILE A 41 -0.21 -8.95 2.55
N THR A 42 -0.33 -10.17 3.08
CA THR A 42 -1.16 -10.53 4.23
C THR A 42 -0.49 -11.69 4.98
N GLY A 43 -1.04 -12.12 6.12
CA GLY A 43 -0.55 -13.25 6.88
C GLY A 43 -1.04 -13.22 8.33
N ASP A 44 -0.17 -13.72 9.22
CA ASP A 44 -0.41 -13.71 10.67
C ASP A 44 -0.81 -12.30 11.15
N PRO A 45 -2.01 -12.15 11.76
CA PRO A 45 -2.53 -10.86 12.19
C PRO A 45 -1.57 -10.06 13.10
N ASP A 46 -0.83 -10.73 13.98
CA ASP A 46 0.10 -10.06 14.89
C ASP A 46 1.32 -9.52 14.15
N LYS A 47 1.81 -10.23 13.13
CA LYS A 47 2.93 -9.78 12.30
C LYS A 47 2.54 -8.61 11.42
N VAL A 48 1.36 -8.65 10.80
CA VAL A 48 0.84 -7.55 9.98
C VAL A 48 0.65 -6.29 10.82
N ARG A 49 0.03 -6.42 12.01
CA ARG A 49 -0.13 -5.29 12.95
C ARG A 49 1.21 -4.73 13.42
N ALA A 50 2.17 -5.59 13.76
CA ALA A 50 3.50 -5.17 14.20
C ALA A 50 4.23 -4.38 13.10
N MET A 51 4.17 -4.87 11.86
CA MET A 51 4.72 -4.18 10.70
C MET A 51 4.01 -2.84 10.45
N ALA A 52 2.67 -2.80 10.41
CA ALA A 52 1.93 -1.56 10.22
C ALA A 52 2.33 -0.50 11.27
N LYS A 53 2.44 -0.92 12.54
CA LYS A 53 2.90 -0.06 13.63
C LYS A 53 4.35 0.43 13.45
N SER A 54 5.27 -0.40 12.97
CA SER A 54 6.66 0.02 12.74
C SER A 54 6.80 1.06 11.63
N PHE A 55 5.86 1.09 10.68
CA PHE A 55 5.76 2.12 9.64
C PHE A 55 4.92 3.33 10.05
N GLY A 56 4.41 3.37 11.30
CA GLY A 56 3.55 4.46 11.76
C GLY A 56 2.17 4.49 11.11
N ILE A 57 1.69 3.36 10.58
CA ILE A 57 0.38 3.24 9.96
C ILE A 57 -0.70 3.19 11.04
N TYR A 58 -1.67 4.08 10.93
CA TYR A 58 -2.90 4.03 11.69
C TYR A 58 -3.87 3.06 11.02
N SER A 59 -4.51 2.20 11.82
CA SER A 59 -5.67 1.41 11.42
C SER A 59 -6.63 1.24 12.58
N LYS A 60 -7.93 1.30 12.31
CA LYS A 60 -8.98 1.13 13.32
C LYS A 60 -10.23 0.53 12.71
N LYS A 61 -10.77 -0.49 13.38
CA LYS A 61 -12.07 -1.07 13.08
C LYS A 61 -13.20 -0.09 13.41
N VAL A 62 -14.12 0.11 12.46
CA VAL A 62 -15.29 0.97 12.59
C VAL A 62 -16.54 0.17 12.27
N ASP A 63 -17.39 -0.03 13.28
CA ASP A 63 -18.66 -0.73 13.14
C ASP A 63 -19.62 0.06 12.22
N THR A 64 -20.26 -0.65 11.27
CA THR A 64 -21.23 -0.06 10.34
C THR A 64 -22.68 -0.16 10.80
N GLY A 65 -22.94 -0.74 11.97
CA GLY A 65 -24.26 -0.84 12.63
C GLY A 65 -25.10 -2.06 12.22
N ASN A 66 -24.62 -2.86 11.28
CA ASN A 66 -25.31 -4.04 10.71
C ASN A 66 -24.54 -5.35 10.95
N GLY A 67 -23.66 -5.38 11.94
CA GLY A 67 -22.78 -6.52 12.23
C GLY A 67 -21.58 -6.66 11.29
N ASP A 68 -21.34 -5.64 10.46
CA ASP A 68 -20.14 -5.52 9.63
C ASP A 68 -19.27 -4.35 10.12
N TYR A 69 -18.07 -4.22 9.55
CA TYR A 69 -17.15 -3.14 9.86
C TYR A 69 -16.30 -2.74 8.66
N THR A 70 -15.93 -1.46 8.66
CA THR A 70 -14.87 -0.90 7.83
C THR A 70 -13.60 -0.69 8.64
N MET A 71 -12.53 -0.32 7.94
CA MET A 71 -11.26 0.03 8.55
C MET A 71 -10.91 1.48 8.20
N ASP A 72 -10.92 2.36 9.19
CA ASP A 72 -10.20 3.62 9.07
C ASP A 72 -8.71 3.30 8.99
N HIS A 73 -7.97 3.97 8.10
CA HIS A 73 -6.55 3.73 7.95
C HIS A 73 -5.79 4.92 7.35
N THR A 74 -4.47 4.92 7.51
CA THR A 74 -3.58 5.85 6.80
C THR A 74 -3.73 5.64 5.28
N ALA A 75 -4.24 6.65 4.58
CA ALA A 75 -4.51 6.57 3.14
C ALA A 75 -3.33 6.98 2.24
N SER A 76 -2.20 7.40 2.81
CA SER A 76 -1.02 7.79 2.03
C SER A 76 -0.22 6.56 1.58
N VAL A 77 0.29 6.60 0.36
CA VAL A 77 1.28 5.61 -0.13
C VAL A 77 2.66 6.00 0.38
N LEU A 78 3.36 5.07 1.02
CA LEU A 78 4.74 5.27 1.44
C LEU A 78 5.71 4.98 0.29
N LEU A 79 6.71 5.84 0.11
CA LEU A 79 7.79 5.66 -0.85
C LEU A 79 9.06 5.27 -0.11
N LEU A 80 9.65 4.13 -0.47
CA LEU A 80 10.90 3.63 0.08
C LEU A 80 11.96 3.54 -1.02
N ASN A 81 13.19 3.95 -0.73
CA ASN A 81 14.30 3.85 -1.69
C ASN A 81 14.82 2.41 -1.82
N GLY A 82 15.80 2.17 -2.70
CA GLY A 82 16.40 0.85 -2.91
C GLY A 82 17.07 0.21 -1.69
N ARG A 83 17.32 0.98 -0.61
CA ARG A 83 17.83 0.50 0.68
C ARG A 83 16.74 0.23 1.71
N GLY A 84 15.49 0.57 1.40
CA GLY A 84 14.36 0.48 2.31
C GLY A 84 14.15 1.71 3.20
N ASP A 85 14.90 2.79 3.00
CA ASP A 85 14.73 4.03 3.77
C ASP A 85 13.50 4.79 3.27
N PHE A 86 12.81 5.47 4.20
CA PHE A 86 11.70 6.36 3.88
C PHE A 86 12.14 7.53 2.99
N ALA A 87 11.51 7.67 1.82
CA ALA A 87 11.80 8.70 0.83
C ALA A 87 10.65 9.71 0.64
N GLY A 88 9.48 9.46 1.24
CA GLY A 88 8.34 10.37 1.21
C GLY A 88 6.98 9.65 1.10
N THR A 89 5.94 10.41 0.78
CA THR A 89 4.59 9.89 0.57
C THR A 89 3.93 10.43 -0.69
N ILE A 90 2.95 9.68 -1.21
CA ILE A 90 1.92 10.19 -2.10
C ILE A 90 0.63 10.27 -1.29
N ALA A 91 0.04 11.47 -1.22
CA ALA A 91 -1.16 11.69 -0.41
C ALA A 91 -2.43 11.19 -1.12
N TYR A 92 -3.46 10.86 -0.35
CA TYR A 92 -4.78 10.58 -0.92
C TYR A 92 -5.32 11.82 -1.65
N GLY A 93 -5.79 11.64 -2.89
CA GLY A 93 -6.27 12.73 -3.74
C GLY A 93 -5.17 13.62 -4.33
N GLU A 94 -3.89 13.27 -4.17
CA GLU A 94 -2.80 13.97 -4.85
C GLU A 94 -2.92 13.83 -6.37
N SER A 95 -2.57 14.89 -7.12
CA SER A 95 -2.72 14.87 -8.57
C SER A 95 -1.79 13.83 -9.22
N PRO A 96 -2.20 13.22 -10.36
CA PRO A 96 -1.36 12.28 -11.07
C PRO A 96 0.02 12.84 -11.42
N ASP A 97 0.11 14.11 -11.82
CA ASP A 97 1.37 14.77 -12.18
C ASP A 97 2.33 14.88 -10.99
N ALA A 98 1.81 15.24 -9.81
CA ALA A 98 2.60 15.31 -8.59
C ALA A 98 3.08 13.92 -8.16
N ALA A 99 2.20 12.92 -8.22
CA ALA A 99 2.55 11.52 -7.95
C ALA A 99 3.65 11.01 -8.91
N ILE A 100 3.51 11.26 -10.22
CA ILE A 100 4.52 10.88 -11.23
C ILE A 100 5.85 11.57 -10.96
N ALA A 101 5.85 12.87 -10.62
CA ALA A 101 7.08 13.59 -10.30
C ALA A 101 7.81 12.99 -9.09
N LYS A 102 7.07 12.58 -8.04
CA LYS A 102 7.65 11.90 -6.88
C LYS A 102 8.20 10.52 -7.24
N LEU A 103 7.49 9.74 -8.04
CA LEU A 103 7.96 8.42 -8.50
C LEU A 103 9.22 8.54 -9.36
N LYS A 104 9.35 9.57 -10.20
CA LYS A 104 10.58 9.83 -10.97
C LYS A 104 11.76 10.16 -10.08
N ARG A 105 11.56 10.99 -9.05
CA ARG A 105 12.61 11.29 -8.06
C ARG A 105 13.03 10.02 -7.31
N LEU A 106 12.07 9.17 -6.95
CA LEU A 106 12.33 7.90 -6.29
C LEU A 106 13.15 6.95 -7.18
N ALA A 107 12.83 6.86 -8.47
CA ALA A 107 13.51 5.95 -9.39
C ALA A 107 14.93 6.41 -9.76
N ALA A 108 15.25 7.69 -9.58
CA ALA A 108 16.56 8.27 -9.90
C ALA A 108 17.60 8.16 -8.77
N GLY A 109 17.20 7.76 -7.56
CA GLY A 109 18.07 7.63 -6.37
C GLY A 109 18.17 6.21 -5.86
#